data_AF-A0A9P4GEP3-F1
#
_entry.id   AF-A0A9P4GEP3-F1
#
_cell.length_a   1.000
_cell.length_b   1.000
_cell.length_c   1.000
_cell.angle_alpha   90.00
_cell.angle_beta   90.00
_cell.angle_gamma   90.00
#
_symmetry.space_group_name_H-M   'P 1'
#
loop_
_entity.id
_entity.type
_entity.pdbx_description
1 polymer ?
#
loop_
_entity_poly.entity_id
_entity_poly.type
_entity_poly.pdbx_seq_one_letter_code
_entity_poly.pdbx_strand_id
1 'polypeptide(L)'
;VPEDQMPELQRSSDITWGQWKMCAGEKAENLHHIIIHASTNTTTQRAIRRACHELGKDRPMVWPGYRIRLDTEVGKALLGTPNGRAVPYFLSQHRATLGHKVVVEMDIF
;
A
#
# COMPACT_ATOMS: atom_id res chain seq x y z
N VAL A 1 4.68 20.00 -21.04
CA VAL A 1 4.33 19.00 -22.06
C VAL A 1 2.81 18.94 -22.11
N PRO A 2 2.17 19.11 -23.27
CA PRO A 2 0.73 18.90 -23.44
C PRO A 2 0.31 17.51 -22.92
N GLU A 3 -0.91 17.38 -22.38
CA GLU A 3 -1.38 16.15 -21.70
C GLU A 3 -1.38 14.92 -22.62
N ASP A 4 -1.64 15.14 -23.91
CA ASP A 4 -1.62 14.16 -25.01
C ASP A 4 -0.22 13.72 -25.45
N GLN A 5 0.83 14.41 -24.98
CA GLN A 5 2.23 14.11 -25.32
C GLN A 5 3.02 13.52 -24.14
N MET A 6 2.37 13.33 -22.99
CA MET A 6 3.00 12.70 -21.84
C MET A 6 3.00 11.17 -22.02
N PRO A 7 4.08 10.47 -21.62
CA PRO A 7 4.08 9.02 -21.62
C PRO A 7 2.95 8.50 -20.73
N GLU A 8 2.39 7.32 -21.03
CA GLU A 8 1.32 6.71 -20.21
C GLU A 8 1.73 6.47 -18.74
N LEU A 9 3.04 6.45 -18.48
CA LEU A 9 3.65 6.22 -17.18
C LEU A 9 3.73 7.52 -16.37
N GLN A 10 2.57 8.03 -15.93
CA GLN A 10 2.44 9.36 -15.32
C GLN A 10 2.41 9.33 -13.80
N ARG A 11 2.07 8.19 -13.20
CA ARG A 11 1.84 8.06 -11.76
C ARG A 11 2.93 7.21 -11.12
N SER A 12 3.19 7.45 -9.84
CA SER A 12 4.11 6.60 -9.06
C SER A 12 3.67 5.13 -9.06
N SER A 13 2.35 4.86 -9.09
CA SER A 13 1.78 3.53 -9.27
C SER A 13 2.24 2.85 -10.56
N ASP A 14 2.37 3.61 -11.65
CA ASP A 14 2.71 3.07 -12.96
C ASP A 14 4.19 2.67 -13.02
N ILE A 15 5.06 3.44 -12.35
CA ILE A 15 6.47 3.09 -12.16
C ILE A 15 6.58 1.79 -11.36
N THR A 16 5.92 1.70 -10.20
CA THR A 16 5.94 0.50 -9.35
C THR A 16 5.35 -0.71 -10.09
N TRP A 17 4.29 -0.51 -10.88
CA TRP A 17 3.70 -1.57 -11.70
C TRP A 17 4.63 -2.05 -12.80
N GLY A 18 5.31 -1.13 -13.49
CA GLY A 18 6.34 -1.47 -14.48
C GLY A 18 7.44 -2.33 -13.88
N GLN A 19 7.98 -1.92 -12.72
CA GLN A 19 8.99 -2.69 -11.99
C GLN A 19 8.48 -4.08 -11.59
N TRP A 20 7.26 -4.17 -11.04
CA TRP A 20 6.65 -5.45 -10.69
C TRP A 20 6.51 -6.36 -11.90
N LYS A 21 5.96 -5.87 -13.03
CA LYS A 21 5.80 -6.68 -14.25
C LYS A 21 7.14 -7.16 -14.80
N MET A 22 8.18 -6.33 -14.77
CA MET A 22 9.51 -6.73 -15.22
C MET A 22 10.10 -7.86 -14.37
N CYS A 23 9.91 -7.82 -13.04
CA CYS A 23 10.40 -8.85 -12.14
C CYS A 23 9.53 -10.12 -12.14
N ALA A 24 8.20 -9.98 -12.18
CA ALA A 24 7.26 -11.09 -12.06
C ALA A 24 7.03 -11.84 -13.37
N GLY A 25 7.25 -11.18 -14.52
CA GLY A 25 7.03 -11.77 -15.84
C GLY A 25 5.61 -12.31 -16.00
N GLU A 26 5.49 -13.58 -16.37
CA GLU A 26 4.21 -14.27 -16.54
C GLU A 26 3.42 -14.46 -15.24
N LYS A 27 4.01 -14.19 -14.08
CA LYS A 27 3.38 -14.33 -12.75
C LYS A 27 2.90 -12.99 -12.19
N ALA A 28 2.72 -11.97 -13.02
CA ALA A 28 2.36 -10.62 -12.59
C ALA A 28 1.03 -10.56 -11.80
N GLU A 29 0.14 -11.53 -11.99
CA GLU A 29 -1.10 -11.73 -11.24
C GLU A 29 -0.88 -12.21 -9.79
N ASN A 30 0.28 -12.81 -9.50
CA ASN A 30 0.63 -13.39 -8.19
C ASN A 30 1.19 -12.35 -7.21
N LEU A 31 0.57 -11.17 -7.18
CA LEU A 31 0.84 -10.14 -6.18
C LEU A 31 0.10 -10.45 -4.87
N HIS A 32 0.86 -10.59 -3.79
CA HIS A 32 0.33 -10.87 -2.44
C HIS A 32 0.64 -9.76 -1.42
N HIS A 33 1.79 -9.09 -1.56
CA HIS A 33 2.24 -8.07 -0.61
C HIS A 33 2.76 -6.85 -1.34
N ILE A 34 2.44 -5.67 -0.81
CA ILE A 34 3.03 -4.39 -1.19
C ILE A 34 3.65 -3.80 0.07
N ILE A 35 4.95 -3.49 0.00
CA ILE A 35 5.70 -2.94 1.14
C ILE A 35 5.97 -1.46 0.87
N ILE A 36 5.56 -0.61 1.81
CA ILE A 36 5.83 0.83 1.78
C ILE A 36 6.86 1.13 2.87
N HIS A 37 8.14 1.18 2.48
CA HIS A 37 9.25 1.43 3.38
C HIS A 37 9.60 2.93 3.47
N ALA A 38 10.18 3.35 4.60
CA ALA A 38 10.68 4.71 4.83
C ALA A 38 9.65 5.82 4.55
N SER A 39 8.40 5.61 4.98
CA SER A 39 7.34 6.60 4.81
C SER A 39 7.64 7.91 5.55
N THR A 40 7.82 9.00 4.79
CA THR A 40 7.96 10.36 5.32
C THR A 40 6.63 11.11 5.48
N ASN A 41 5.51 10.51 5.06
CA ASN A 41 4.20 11.13 5.17
C ASN A 41 3.76 11.27 6.64
N THR A 42 3.72 12.51 7.14
CA THR A 42 3.44 12.78 8.56
C THR A 42 2.04 12.34 8.99
N THR A 43 1.05 12.39 8.09
CA THR A 43 -0.32 11.90 8.36
C THR A 43 -0.33 10.39 8.55
N THR A 44 0.33 9.64 7.67
CA THR A 44 0.49 8.18 7.83
C THR A 44 1.23 7.86 9.13
N GLN A 45 2.34 8.54 9.42
CA GLN A 45 3.10 8.31 10.66
C GLN A 45 2.28 8.60 11.93
N ARG A 46 1.45 9.66 11.93
CA ARG A 46 0.55 9.95 13.05
C ARG A 46 -0.50 8.84 13.24
N ALA A 47 -1.08 8.36 12.15
CA ALA A 47 -2.03 7.25 12.20
C ALA A 47 -1.39 5.95 12.72
N ILE A 48 -0.16 5.64 12.29
CA ILE A 48 0.61 4.50 12.82
C ILE A 48 0.85 4.64 14.32
N ARG A 49 1.31 5.81 14.79
CA ARG A 49 1.50 6.05 16.24
C ARG A 49 0.20 5.90 17.02
N ARG A 50 -0.91 6.41 16.48
CA ARG A 50 -2.23 6.24 17.10
C ARG A 50 -2.65 4.76 17.13
N ALA A 51 -2.43 4.02 16.06
CA ALA A 51 -2.69 2.58 16.01
C ALA A 51 -1.86 1.81 17.06
N CYS A 52 -0.58 2.13 17.22
CA CYS A 52 0.26 1.55 18.27
C CYS A 52 -0.34 1.82 19.66
N HIS A 53 -0.72 3.06 19.95
CA HIS A 53 -1.33 3.43 21.23
C HIS A 53 -2.61 2.64 21.52
N GLU A 54 -3.51 2.50 20.55
CA GLU A 54 -4.75 1.70 20.69
C GLU A 54 -4.47 0.20 20.91
N LEU A 55 -3.33 -0.29 20.44
CA LEU A 55 -2.87 -1.67 20.65
C LEU A 55 -2.04 -1.84 21.94
N GLY A 56 -1.93 -0.79 22.77
CA GLY A 56 -1.12 -0.78 23.98
C GLY A 56 0.39 -0.89 23.71
N LYS A 57 0.84 -0.34 22.58
CA LYS A 57 2.24 -0.36 22.12
C LYS A 57 2.79 1.06 22.02
N ASP A 58 4.05 1.25 22.39
CA ASP A 58 4.70 2.57 22.31
C ASP A 58 5.09 2.96 20.88
N ARG A 59 5.42 1.98 20.05
CA ARG A 59 5.92 2.16 18.68
C ARG A 59 5.71 0.90 17.83
N PRO A 60 5.85 1.00 16.50
CA PRO A 60 5.96 -0.19 15.65
C PRO A 60 7.12 -1.09 16.08
N MET A 61 6.92 -2.40 15.99
CA MET A 61 7.97 -3.40 16.23
C MET A 61 8.83 -3.55 14.97
N VAL A 62 10.05 -4.09 15.11
CA VAL A 62 10.83 -4.54 13.95
C VAL A 62 10.02 -5.55 13.12
N TRP A 63 10.28 -5.56 11.80
CA TRP A 63 9.65 -6.48 10.85
C TRP A 63 9.57 -7.92 11.40
N PRO A 64 8.41 -8.61 11.30
CA PRO A 64 7.20 -8.21 10.56
C PRO A 64 6.23 -7.31 11.35
N GLY A 65 6.57 -6.91 12.57
CA GLY A 65 5.78 -5.96 13.34
C GLY A 65 4.41 -6.49 13.80
N TYR A 66 3.37 -5.65 13.69
CA TYR A 66 2.01 -5.98 14.12
C TYR A 66 1.04 -6.09 12.97
N ARG A 67 0.35 -7.23 12.93
CA ARG A 67 -0.73 -7.48 11.98
C ARG A 67 -2.04 -6.85 12.41
N ILE A 68 -2.61 -6.04 11.54
CA ILE A 68 -3.89 -5.35 11.76
C ILE A 68 -4.85 -5.76 10.66
N ARG A 69 -6.00 -6.32 11.04
CA ARG A 69 -7.08 -6.62 10.09
C ARG A 69 -7.80 -5.33 9.66
N LEU A 70 -8.09 -5.21 8.38
CA LEU A 70 -8.72 -4.00 7.81
C LEU A 70 -10.22 -3.88 8.07
N ASP A 71 -10.86 -4.90 8.65
CA ASP A 71 -12.24 -4.85 9.12
C ASP A 71 -12.39 -4.13 10.48
N THR A 72 -11.28 -3.90 11.19
CA THR A 72 -11.24 -3.13 12.45
C THR A 72 -11.22 -1.62 12.23
N GLU A 73 -11.62 -0.83 13.22
CA GLU A 73 -11.54 0.65 13.15
C GLU A 73 -10.10 1.15 12.97
N VAL A 74 -9.14 0.52 13.65
CA VAL A 74 -7.71 0.82 13.50
C VAL A 74 -7.25 0.52 12.06
N GLY A 75 -7.64 -0.64 11.53
CA GLY A 75 -7.32 -1.03 10.16
C GLY A 75 -7.90 -0.06 9.12
N LYS A 76 -9.18 0.31 9.25
CA LYS A 76 -9.83 1.31 8.38
C LYS A 76 -9.14 2.67 8.46
N ALA A 77 -8.76 3.12 9.66
CA ALA A 77 -8.04 4.37 9.85
C ALA A 77 -6.68 4.35 9.14
N LEU A 78 -5.93 3.25 9.23
CA LEU A 78 -4.66 3.07 8.52
C LEU A 78 -4.85 3.01 7.00
N LEU A 79 -5.88 2.28 6.52
CA LEU A 79 -6.23 2.21 5.10
C LEU A 79 -6.59 3.59 4.53
N GLY A 80 -7.20 4.46 5.33
CA GLY A 80 -7.55 5.83 4.95
C GLY A 80 -6.38 6.80 4.82
N THR A 81 -5.18 6.43 5.27
CA THR A 81 -3.98 7.28 5.17
C THR A 81 -3.52 7.45 3.71
N PRO A 82 -2.70 8.47 3.39
CA PRO A 82 -2.13 8.61 2.05
C PRO A 82 -1.43 7.35 1.54
N ASN A 83 -0.68 6.64 2.39
CA ASN A 83 -0.01 5.40 1.99
C ASN A 83 -0.96 4.21 1.96
N GLY A 84 -1.88 4.12 2.92
CA GLY A 84 -2.89 3.06 2.97
C GLY A 84 -3.75 3.04 1.71
N ARG A 85 -4.20 4.21 1.23
CA ARG A 85 -5.03 4.35 0.03
C ARG A 85 -4.27 4.07 -1.27
N ALA A 86 -2.96 4.25 -1.30
CA ALA A 86 -2.17 4.00 -2.50
C ALA A 86 -2.30 2.54 -2.98
N VAL A 87 -2.41 1.60 -2.05
CA VAL A 87 -2.53 0.16 -2.35
C VAL A 87 -3.83 -0.18 -3.08
N PRO A 88 -5.04 0.13 -2.59
CA PRO A 88 -6.28 -0.17 -3.32
C PRO A 88 -6.38 0.60 -4.65
N TYR A 89 -5.82 1.82 -4.76
CA TYR A 89 -5.73 2.50 -6.05
C TYR A 89 -4.87 1.70 -7.04
N PHE A 90 -3.68 1.27 -6.63
CA PHE A 90 -2.81 0.41 -7.44
C PHE A 90 -3.53 -0.87 -7.89
N LEU A 91 -4.21 -1.57 -6.97
CA LEU A 91 -4.95 -2.78 -7.30
C LEU A 91 -6.08 -2.52 -8.32
N SER A 92 -6.80 -1.41 -8.15
CA SER A 92 -7.89 -1.00 -9.05
C SER A 92 -7.38 -0.65 -10.46
N GLN A 93 -6.30 0.14 -10.54
CA GLN A 93 -5.70 0.58 -11.81
C GLN A 93 -5.14 -0.59 -12.63
N HIS A 94 -4.74 -1.69 -11.98
CA HIS A 94 -4.15 -2.86 -12.64
C HIS A 94 -5.04 -4.11 -12.56
N ARG A 95 -6.35 -3.91 -12.35
CA ARG A 95 -7.36 -4.98 -12.25
C ARG A 95 -7.37 -5.93 -13.45
N ALA A 96 -7.05 -5.44 -14.65
CA ALA A 96 -7.00 -6.25 -15.88
C ALA A 96 -6.03 -7.43 -15.76
N THR A 97 -4.91 -7.25 -15.04
CA THR A 97 -3.92 -8.31 -14.79
C THR A 97 -4.12 -8.96 -13.42
N LEU A 98 -4.44 -8.16 -12.39
CA LEU A 98 -4.50 -8.66 -11.02
C LEU A 98 -5.82 -9.36 -10.66
N GLY A 99 -6.86 -9.22 -11.48
CA GLY A 99 -8.20 -9.65 -11.13
C GLY A 99 -8.77 -8.85 -9.94
N HIS A 100 -9.70 -9.46 -9.20
CA HIS A 100 -10.34 -8.81 -8.05
C HIS A 100 -9.56 -9.08 -6.76
N LYS A 101 -8.57 -8.23 -6.45
CA LYS A 101 -7.82 -8.26 -5.20
C LYS A 101 -8.32 -7.20 -4.22
N VAL A 102 -8.29 -7.55 -2.94
CA VAL A 102 -8.61 -6.65 -1.82
C VAL A 102 -7.51 -6.74 -0.78
N VAL A 103 -7.26 -5.64 -0.07
CA VAL A 103 -6.35 -5.64 1.08
C VAL A 103 -7.14 -6.18 2.26
N VAL A 104 -6.62 -7.20 2.94
CA VAL A 104 -7.29 -7.83 4.10
C VAL A 104 -6.60 -7.51 5.42
N GLU A 105 -5.28 -7.33 5.37
CA GLU A 105 -4.44 -7.07 6.53
C GLU A 105 -3.31 -6.11 6.17
N MET A 106 -2.81 -5.40 7.18
CA MET A 106 -1.66 -4.53 7.10
C MET A 106 -0.75 -4.81 8.28
N ASP A 107 0.52 -5.05 7.98
CA ASP A 107 1.56 -5.21 8.99
C ASP A 107 2.27 -3.85 9.18
N ILE A 108 2.34 -3.34 10.42
CA ILE A 108 3.07 -2.11 10.76
C ILE A 108 4.38 -2.44 11.48
N PHE A 109 5.49 -1.92 10.97
CA PHE A 109 6.85 -2.15 11.47
C PHE A 109 7.78 -0.95 11.25
#